data_AF-H3NLF9-F1
#
_entry.id   AF-H3NLF9-F1
#
_cell.length_a   1.000
_cell.length_b   1.000
_cell.length_c   1.000
_cell.angle_alpha   90.00
_cell.angle_beta   90.00
_cell.angle_gamma   90.00
#
_symmetry.space_group_name_H-M   'P 1'
#
loop_
_entity.id
_entity.type
_entity.pdbx_description
1 polymer ?
#
loop_
_entity_poly.entity_id
_entity_poly.type
_entity_poly.pdbx_seq_one_letter_code
_entity_poly.pdbx_strand_id
1 'polypeptide(L)'
;MKKKKLIILFLFLTLLLSACGIQSKENMKVNNNFKGERLILLSMDAETFNRARGGKDAVIKFFTDNVIEPLELNYVKDEANLIEVEYSLKFSSKEDYLNKVNTLYKLGKIEENINLDFEVQNVRFNKGIKFNDSSDVQKLLSPLINKALEDGLFYEDDLKKLWDTKQYSLTINDKEYIKDSFSQYGKYSESKYIGPNEINVITSRANEANKFNRQITIIFNKENYSKLDNDWEDDFIEDDKVRFVEDDENSTAKFIYENFTQEEINKATQKFFATGSNFSMTYKNSGQKLKTIDTLTDFIKENEIDKKAKVKYLYYFDKKAIYTFPKGLSEIQDNKERIILAERDELNQGIEKTVETDIVFDKIEVETKLSENSFYRTINFPKKRQEEIVNKNLVEYLKSLGISYTDSEESVKIEYNYKLDSGSDIHNKLYKNGVIVEELKGKLFKSNKKIVEDAQFKELRAEKIENVSKTVDLTRISNEKFKQKDNQGYSYSIIFETTTFSTILNVFATIGAVILIIFLIFRHLSKGNIKLDNDVKMDAENTEKKDKSKRKTLD
;
A
#
# COMPACT_ATOMS: atom_id res chain seq x y z
N MET A 1 -10.86 -59.66 7.18
CA MET A 1 -10.06 -59.62 5.93
C MET A 1 -10.61 -60.47 4.77
N LYS A 2 -11.39 -61.54 4.99
CA LYS A 2 -11.88 -62.41 3.88
C LYS A 2 -12.98 -61.79 2.99
N LYS A 3 -13.87 -60.94 3.51
CA LYS A 3 -14.97 -60.31 2.73
C LYS A 3 -14.52 -59.20 1.76
N LYS A 4 -13.47 -58.42 2.10
CA LYS A 4 -12.91 -57.38 1.21
C LYS A 4 -12.13 -57.96 0.03
N LYS A 5 -11.42 -59.08 0.23
CA LYS A 5 -10.75 -59.82 -0.87
C LYS A 5 -11.76 -60.50 -1.80
N LEU A 6 -12.89 -60.98 -1.29
CA LEU A 6 -13.95 -61.58 -2.09
C LEU A 6 -14.64 -60.55 -3.00
N ILE A 7 -14.88 -59.32 -2.51
CA ILE A 7 -15.49 -58.24 -3.30
C ILE A 7 -14.54 -57.73 -4.39
N ILE A 8 -13.24 -57.60 -4.10
CA ILE A 8 -12.23 -57.23 -5.10
C ILE A 8 -12.07 -58.33 -6.14
N LEU A 9 -12.09 -59.61 -5.75
CA LEU A 9 -12.06 -60.76 -6.66
C LEU A 9 -13.33 -60.82 -7.52
N PHE A 10 -14.51 -60.52 -6.95
CA PHE A 10 -15.77 -60.47 -7.70
C PHE A 10 -15.82 -59.27 -8.67
N LEU A 11 -15.29 -58.10 -8.27
CA LEU A 11 -15.12 -56.93 -9.15
C LEU A 11 -14.12 -57.22 -10.30
N PHE A 12 -13.03 -57.94 -10.02
CA PHE A 12 -12.09 -58.44 -11.02
C PHE A 12 -12.73 -59.46 -11.96
N LEU A 13 -13.54 -60.39 -11.43
CA LEU A 13 -14.29 -61.36 -12.23
C LEU A 13 -15.39 -60.71 -13.06
N THR A 14 -16.06 -59.67 -12.57
CA THR A 14 -17.04 -58.92 -13.39
C THR A 14 -16.39 -58.08 -14.48
N LEU A 15 -15.14 -57.64 -14.31
CA LEU A 15 -14.33 -57.01 -15.36
C LEU A 15 -13.85 -58.02 -16.41
N LEU A 16 -13.52 -59.25 -15.99
CA LEU A 16 -13.15 -60.37 -16.88
C LEU A 16 -14.34 -60.97 -17.65
N LEU A 17 -15.58 -60.74 -17.20
CA LEU A 17 -16.81 -61.24 -17.84
C LEU A 17 -17.53 -60.18 -18.71
N SER A 18 -16.97 -58.99 -18.88
CA SER A 18 -17.61 -57.90 -19.65
C SER A 18 -16.79 -57.39 -20.83
N ALA A 19 -15.68 -58.04 -21.18
CA ALA A 19 -14.97 -57.73 -22.41
C ALA A 19 -15.57 -58.57 -23.55
N CYS A 20 -16.07 -57.88 -24.57
CA CYS A 20 -16.45 -58.49 -25.84
C CYS A 20 -15.44 -58.02 -26.90
N GLY A 21 -14.25 -58.62 -26.97
CA GLY A 21 -13.28 -58.37 -28.04
C GLY A 21 -12.03 -57.56 -27.67
N ILE A 22 -11.60 -56.70 -28.59
CA ILE A 22 -10.42 -55.83 -28.51
C ILE A 22 -10.75 -54.57 -27.70
N GLN A 23 -9.99 -54.36 -26.63
CA GLN A 23 -9.99 -53.14 -25.84
C GLN A 23 -8.68 -52.38 -26.03
N SER A 24 -8.75 -51.05 -25.99
CA SER A 24 -7.56 -50.20 -26.03
C SER A 24 -7.49 -49.31 -24.80
N LYS A 25 -6.28 -49.21 -24.25
CA LYS A 25 -5.93 -48.26 -23.21
C LYS A 25 -4.74 -47.44 -23.64
N GLU A 26 -4.92 -46.14 -23.64
CA GLU A 26 -3.95 -45.18 -24.12
C GLU A 26 -3.42 -44.32 -22.98
N ASN A 27 -2.12 -44.05 -23.00
CA ASN A 27 -1.50 -43.13 -22.07
C ASN A 27 -0.58 -42.16 -22.81
N MET A 28 -1.01 -40.91 -22.93
CA MET A 28 -0.20 -39.81 -23.44
C MET A 28 0.64 -39.24 -22.30
N LYS A 29 1.96 -39.39 -22.38
CA LYS A 29 2.91 -38.85 -21.40
C LYS A 29 3.78 -37.80 -22.06
N VAL A 30 3.68 -36.55 -21.63
CA VAL A 30 4.46 -35.44 -22.21
C VAL A 30 5.04 -34.53 -21.14
N ASN A 31 6.02 -33.72 -21.51
CA ASN A 31 6.46 -32.59 -20.69
C ASN A 31 5.79 -31.27 -21.13
N ASN A 32 6.16 -30.16 -20.48
CA ASN A 32 5.64 -28.82 -20.82
C ASN A 32 5.89 -28.36 -22.27
N ASN A 33 6.84 -28.98 -22.97
CA ASN A 33 7.20 -28.65 -24.36
C ASN A 33 6.61 -29.67 -25.36
N PHE A 34 5.67 -30.51 -24.91
CA PHE A 34 5.08 -31.58 -25.71
C PHE A 34 6.08 -32.59 -26.28
N LYS A 35 7.17 -32.84 -25.55
CA LYS A 35 8.06 -33.98 -25.81
C LYS A 35 7.63 -35.15 -24.95
N GLY A 36 7.56 -36.35 -25.52
CA GLY A 36 7.10 -37.51 -24.77
C GLY A 36 6.77 -38.73 -25.62
N GLU A 37 5.82 -39.52 -25.14
CA GLU A 37 5.36 -40.74 -25.78
C GLU A 37 3.84 -40.95 -25.62
N ARG A 38 3.23 -41.63 -26.59
CA ARG A 38 1.89 -42.20 -26.47
C ARG A 38 2.03 -43.72 -26.37
N LEU A 39 1.59 -44.30 -25.26
CA LEU A 39 1.51 -45.75 -25.08
C LEU A 39 0.12 -46.22 -25.47
N ILE A 40 0.04 -47.32 -26.21
CA ILE A 40 -1.20 -47.93 -26.69
C ILE A 40 -1.16 -49.39 -26.29
N LEU A 41 -1.94 -49.75 -25.28
CA LEU A 41 -2.15 -51.13 -24.83
C LEU A 41 -3.41 -51.68 -25.49
N LEU A 42 -3.27 -52.77 -26.23
CA LEU A 42 -4.37 -53.56 -26.77
C LEU A 42 -4.56 -54.81 -25.93
N SER A 43 -5.76 -55.01 -25.42
CA SER A 43 -6.16 -56.21 -24.67
C SER A 43 -7.15 -57.00 -25.53
N MET A 44 -6.83 -58.24 -25.82
CA MET A 44 -7.60 -59.12 -26.70
C MET A 44 -7.95 -60.40 -25.96
N ASP A 45 -9.21 -60.79 -26.02
CA ASP A 45 -9.76 -61.90 -25.24
C ASP A 45 -10.15 -63.12 -26.11
N ALA A 46 -10.77 -64.11 -25.48
CA ALA A 46 -11.26 -65.31 -26.15
C ALA A 46 -12.24 -65.04 -27.29
N GLU A 47 -13.05 -63.97 -27.23
CA GLU A 47 -13.93 -63.60 -28.34
C GLU A 47 -13.12 -63.17 -29.56
N THR A 48 -12.06 -62.38 -29.34
CA THR A 48 -11.11 -62.01 -30.40
C THR A 48 -10.51 -63.24 -31.07
N PHE A 49 -10.07 -64.23 -30.28
CA PHE A 49 -9.40 -65.41 -30.80
C PHE A 49 -10.35 -66.35 -31.55
N ASN A 50 -11.60 -66.46 -31.11
CA ASN A 50 -12.61 -67.30 -31.76
C ASN A 50 -12.99 -66.77 -33.16
N ARG A 51 -12.85 -65.47 -33.39
CA ARG A 51 -13.10 -64.83 -34.68
C ARG A 51 -11.85 -64.76 -35.57
N ALA A 52 -10.67 -65.02 -35.01
CA ALA A 52 -9.41 -65.03 -35.74
C ALA A 52 -9.17 -66.38 -36.43
N ARG A 53 -8.84 -66.35 -37.73
CA ARG A 53 -8.43 -67.54 -38.47
C ARG A 53 -7.06 -68.01 -37.97
N GLY A 54 -7.00 -69.21 -37.39
CA GLY A 54 -5.79 -69.74 -36.77
C GLY A 54 -5.69 -69.45 -35.27
N GLY A 55 -6.72 -68.84 -34.67
CA GLY A 55 -6.87 -68.69 -33.23
C GLY A 55 -5.80 -67.79 -32.60
N LYS A 56 -5.57 -68.01 -31.31
CA LYS A 56 -4.72 -67.19 -30.44
C LYS A 56 -3.28 -67.03 -30.96
N ASP A 57 -2.63 -68.13 -31.37
CA ASP A 57 -1.23 -68.10 -31.84
C ASP A 57 -1.05 -67.28 -33.11
N ALA A 58 -2.04 -67.33 -34.02
CA ALA A 58 -2.04 -66.52 -35.23
C ALA A 58 -2.15 -65.02 -34.91
N VAL A 59 -2.95 -64.66 -33.91
CA VAL A 59 -3.07 -63.27 -33.42
C VAL A 59 -1.76 -62.77 -32.81
N ILE A 60 -1.12 -63.56 -31.93
CA ILE A 60 0.18 -63.20 -31.33
C ILE A 60 1.23 -62.96 -32.43
N LYS A 61 1.34 -63.92 -33.34
CA LYS A 61 2.30 -63.85 -34.44
C LYS A 61 2.05 -62.63 -35.31
N PHE A 62 0.79 -62.35 -35.66
CA PHE A 62 0.43 -61.21 -36.50
C PHE A 62 0.90 -59.87 -35.91
N PHE A 63 0.56 -59.59 -34.64
CA PHE A 63 0.93 -58.32 -34.00
C PHE A 63 2.43 -58.18 -33.71
N THR A 64 3.15 -59.31 -33.60
CA THR A 64 4.61 -59.33 -33.43
C THR A 64 5.33 -59.10 -34.76
N ASP A 65 4.88 -59.74 -35.85
CA ASP A 65 5.57 -59.72 -37.13
C ASP A 65 5.27 -58.46 -37.97
N ASN A 66 4.13 -57.78 -37.73
CA ASN A 66 3.65 -56.69 -38.57
C ASN A 66 3.73 -55.30 -37.92
N VAL A 67 4.69 -55.05 -37.01
CA VAL A 67 4.85 -53.71 -36.39
C VAL A 67 5.03 -52.63 -37.47
N ILE A 68 4.29 -51.53 -37.36
CA ILE A 68 4.24 -50.48 -38.39
C ILE A 68 4.94 -49.24 -37.89
N GLU A 69 6.02 -48.83 -38.57
CA GLU A 69 6.67 -47.55 -38.29
C GLU A 69 5.68 -46.40 -38.46
N PRO A 70 5.68 -45.39 -37.57
CA PRO A 70 6.63 -45.12 -36.49
C PRO A 70 6.30 -45.73 -35.10
N LEU A 71 5.43 -46.74 -35.00
CA LEU A 71 5.16 -47.43 -33.73
C LEU A 71 6.30 -48.38 -33.37
N GLU A 72 6.65 -48.44 -32.09
CA GLU A 72 7.58 -49.41 -31.52
C GLU A 72 6.79 -50.43 -30.68
N LEU A 73 7.03 -51.72 -30.87
CA LEU A 73 6.47 -52.76 -30.01
C LEU A 73 7.25 -52.80 -28.69
N ASN A 74 6.58 -52.58 -27.57
CA ASN A 74 7.19 -52.62 -26.25
C ASN A 74 7.18 -54.05 -25.69
N TYR A 75 6.00 -54.68 -25.64
CA TYR A 75 5.85 -56.06 -25.17
C TYR A 75 4.60 -56.74 -25.71
N VAL A 76 4.62 -58.08 -25.64
CA VAL A 76 3.46 -58.96 -25.80
C VAL A 76 3.37 -59.84 -24.57
N LYS A 77 2.22 -59.84 -23.91
CA LYS A 77 1.94 -60.66 -22.74
C LYS A 77 0.87 -61.69 -23.09
N ASP A 78 1.24 -62.96 -22.95
CA ASP A 78 0.38 -64.09 -23.25
C ASP A 78 -0.14 -64.71 -21.94
N GLU A 79 -1.43 -64.52 -21.65
CA GLU A 79 -2.14 -65.16 -20.54
C GLU A 79 -3.22 -66.13 -21.05
N ALA A 80 -3.66 -67.07 -20.20
CA ALA A 80 -4.53 -68.18 -20.61
C ALA A 80 -5.72 -67.76 -21.50
N ASN A 81 -6.41 -66.67 -21.16
CA ASN A 81 -7.60 -66.17 -21.86
C ASN A 81 -7.46 -64.71 -22.37
N LEU A 82 -6.25 -64.14 -22.34
CA LEU A 82 -6.00 -62.74 -22.64
C LEU A 82 -4.63 -62.57 -23.31
N ILE A 83 -4.56 -61.76 -24.35
CA ILE A 83 -3.31 -61.25 -24.91
C ILE A 83 -3.28 -59.75 -24.70
N GLU A 84 -2.17 -59.24 -24.18
CA GLU A 84 -1.90 -57.81 -24.13
C GLU A 84 -0.73 -57.45 -25.05
N VAL A 85 -0.91 -56.46 -25.92
CA VAL A 85 0.13 -55.94 -26.82
C VAL A 85 0.29 -54.46 -26.55
N GLU A 86 1.50 -54.00 -26.24
CA GLU A 86 1.77 -52.58 -26.02
C GLU A 86 2.66 -51.99 -27.11
N TYR A 87 2.18 -50.91 -27.73
CA TYR A 87 2.95 -50.09 -28.66
C TYR A 87 3.31 -48.75 -28.02
N SER A 88 4.45 -48.18 -28.39
CA SER A 88 4.80 -46.80 -28.10
C SER A 88 4.97 -45.97 -29.37
N LEU A 89 4.55 -44.72 -29.29
CA LEU A 89 4.85 -43.69 -30.26
C LEU A 89 5.63 -42.58 -29.55
N LYS A 90 6.95 -42.56 -29.71
CA LYS A 90 7.83 -41.53 -29.11
C LYS A 90 7.95 -40.33 -30.03
N PHE A 91 7.99 -39.12 -29.47
CA PHE A 91 8.11 -37.89 -30.24
C PHE A 91 8.87 -36.79 -29.49
N SER A 92 9.61 -35.97 -30.24
CA SER A 92 10.45 -34.92 -29.68
C SER A 92 9.76 -33.56 -29.57
N SER A 93 8.65 -33.36 -30.26
CA SER A 93 7.88 -32.11 -30.30
C SER A 93 6.44 -32.34 -30.77
N LYS A 94 5.62 -31.30 -30.65
CA LYS A 94 4.27 -31.22 -31.24
C LYS A 94 4.23 -31.51 -32.74
N GLU A 95 5.19 -30.95 -33.48
CA GLU A 95 5.27 -31.13 -34.94
C GLU A 95 5.67 -32.56 -35.31
N ASP A 96 6.65 -33.14 -34.62
CA ASP A 96 7.06 -34.53 -34.81
C ASP A 96 5.91 -35.51 -34.53
N TYR A 97 5.16 -35.28 -33.45
CA TYR A 97 3.96 -36.05 -33.14
C TYR A 97 2.93 -36.00 -34.28
N LEU A 98 2.56 -34.81 -34.75
CA LEU A 98 1.59 -34.65 -35.83
C LEU A 98 2.06 -35.31 -37.13
N ASN A 99 3.35 -35.19 -37.47
CA ASN A 99 3.92 -35.85 -38.64
C ASN A 99 3.81 -37.38 -38.55
N LYS A 100 4.11 -37.95 -37.39
CA LYS A 100 4.02 -39.40 -37.14
C LYS A 100 2.58 -39.91 -37.18
N VAL A 101 1.66 -39.21 -36.52
CA VAL A 101 0.23 -39.52 -36.55
C VAL A 101 -0.33 -39.44 -37.97
N ASN A 102 -0.01 -38.38 -38.72
CA ASN A 102 -0.44 -38.22 -40.11
C ASN A 102 0.14 -39.31 -41.02
N THR A 103 1.36 -39.80 -40.75
CA THR A 103 1.96 -40.93 -41.47
C THR A 103 1.14 -42.20 -41.26
N LEU A 104 0.77 -42.52 -40.02
CA LEU A 104 -0.09 -43.67 -39.71
C LEU A 104 -1.47 -43.56 -40.38
N TYR A 105 -2.09 -42.38 -40.35
CA TYR A 105 -3.38 -42.14 -41.01
C TYR A 105 -3.29 -42.34 -42.53
N LYS A 106 -2.22 -41.84 -43.17
CA LYS A 106 -1.97 -42.05 -44.61
C LYS A 106 -1.78 -43.53 -44.95
N LEU A 107 -0.98 -44.26 -44.17
CA LEU A 107 -0.81 -45.70 -44.33
C LEU A 107 -2.15 -46.45 -44.18
N GLY A 108 -3.05 -45.91 -43.35
CA GLY A 108 -4.39 -46.45 -43.10
C GLY A 108 -5.43 -46.04 -44.14
N LYS A 109 -5.05 -45.22 -45.14
CA LYS A 109 -5.94 -44.61 -46.16
C LYS A 109 -7.03 -43.71 -45.55
N ILE A 110 -6.68 -42.93 -44.53
CA ILE A 110 -7.59 -42.00 -43.83
C ILE A 110 -7.25 -40.55 -44.22
N GLU A 111 -8.23 -39.81 -44.73
CA GLU A 111 -8.08 -38.43 -45.23
C GLU A 111 -8.53 -37.35 -44.22
N GLU A 112 -8.38 -37.62 -42.92
CA GLU A 112 -8.77 -36.70 -41.86
C GLU A 112 -7.61 -35.84 -41.38
N ASN A 113 -7.90 -34.56 -41.11
CA ASN A 113 -6.93 -33.66 -40.47
C ASN A 113 -6.96 -33.83 -38.96
N ILE A 114 -5.78 -34.04 -38.37
CA ILE A 114 -5.62 -34.16 -36.93
C ILE A 114 -5.38 -32.79 -36.32
N ASN A 115 -6.20 -32.45 -35.32
CA ASN A 115 -6.03 -31.26 -34.52
C ASN A 115 -5.38 -31.63 -33.19
N LEU A 116 -4.22 -31.03 -32.93
CA LEU A 116 -3.57 -31.04 -31.63
C LEU A 116 -3.48 -29.62 -31.11
N ASP A 117 -4.21 -29.35 -30.03
CA ASP A 117 -4.06 -28.14 -29.23
C ASP A 117 -3.37 -28.52 -27.92
N PHE A 118 -2.26 -27.85 -27.61
CA PHE A 118 -1.52 -28.07 -26.38
C PHE A 118 -0.87 -26.77 -25.93
N GLU A 119 -1.22 -26.35 -24.73
CA GLU A 119 -0.70 -25.15 -24.09
C GLU A 119 -0.63 -25.39 -22.59
N VAL A 120 0.55 -25.21 -22.01
CA VAL A 120 0.72 -25.14 -20.56
C VAL A 120 0.89 -23.66 -20.21
N GLN A 121 -0.12 -23.09 -19.58
CA GLN A 121 -0.08 -21.73 -19.07
C GLN A 121 0.51 -21.76 -17.67
N ASN A 122 1.69 -21.19 -17.50
CA ASN A 122 2.27 -20.90 -16.20
C ASN A 122 2.73 -19.45 -16.18
N VAL A 123 1.78 -18.52 -16.32
CA VAL A 123 2.05 -17.10 -16.44
C VAL A 123 1.74 -16.44 -15.11
N ARG A 124 2.76 -16.11 -14.31
CA ARG A 124 2.75 -15.37 -13.01
C ARG A 124 1.62 -15.77 -12.03
N PHE A 125 0.37 -15.47 -12.34
CA PHE A 125 -0.83 -15.77 -11.53
C PHE A 125 -1.90 -16.63 -12.22
N ASN A 126 -1.68 -17.06 -13.46
CA ASN A 126 -2.57 -17.97 -14.19
C ASN A 126 -1.83 -19.29 -14.43
N LYS A 127 -2.33 -20.36 -13.81
CA LYS A 127 -1.84 -21.72 -14.00
C LYS A 127 -2.93 -22.52 -14.75
N GLY A 128 -2.58 -23.21 -15.82
CA GLY A 128 -3.57 -23.92 -16.63
C GLY A 128 -2.98 -24.84 -17.67
N ILE A 129 -3.79 -25.77 -18.14
CA ILE A 129 -3.47 -26.69 -19.22
C ILE A 129 -4.63 -26.73 -20.18
N LYS A 130 -4.33 -26.53 -21.46
CA LYS A 130 -5.22 -26.81 -22.57
C LYS A 130 -4.63 -27.97 -23.35
N PHE A 131 -5.40 -29.03 -23.51
CA PHE A 131 -5.03 -30.20 -24.28
C PHE A 131 -6.24 -30.69 -25.06
N ASN A 132 -6.08 -30.85 -26.37
CA ASN A 132 -7.07 -31.46 -27.24
C ASN A 132 -6.35 -32.19 -28.36
N ASP A 133 -6.35 -33.51 -28.31
CA ASP A 133 -5.80 -34.39 -29.34
C ASP A 133 -6.93 -35.15 -30.00
N SER A 134 -7.26 -34.81 -31.25
CA SER A 134 -8.38 -35.41 -31.98
C SER A 134 -8.06 -36.76 -32.63
N SER A 135 -6.88 -37.34 -32.39
CA SER A 135 -6.48 -38.60 -33.05
C SER A 135 -7.09 -39.83 -32.36
N ASP A 136 -7.69 -40.69 -33.18
CA ASP A 136 -8.37 -41.92 -32.76
C ASP A 136 -7.42 -43.11 -32.88
N VAL A 137 -7.27 -43.87 -31.80
CA VAL A 137 -6.39 -45.06 -31.74
C VAL A 137 -6.71 -46.13 -32.78
N GLN A 138 -7.99 -46.33 -33.11
CA GLN A 138 -8.37 -47.30 -34.13
C GLN A 138 -7.95 -46.83 -35.53
N LYS A 139 -7.95 -45.51 -35.75
CA LYS A 139 -7.44 -44.90 -36.98
C LYS A 139 -5.91 -44.94 -37.04
N LEU A 140 -5.23 -44.69 -35.92
CA LEU A 140 -3.78 -44.88 -35.79
C LEU A 140 -3.36 -46.32 -36.13
N LEU A 141 -4.16 -47.30 -35.72
CA LEU A 141 -3.91 -48.72 -35.95
C LEU A 141 -4.56 -49.27 -37.23
N SER A 142 -5.24 -48.43 -38.03
CA SER A 142 -5.87 -48.87 -39.28
C SER A 142 -4.91 -49.53 -40.28
N PRO A 143 -3.62 -49.13 -40.40
CA PRO A 143 -2.66 -49.90 -41.19
C PRO A 143 -2.53 -51.37 -40.76
N LEU A 144 -2.51 -51.66 -39.45
CA LEU A 144 -2.48 -53.02 -38.91
C LEU A 144 -3.80 -53.75 -39.16
N ILE A 145 -4.92 -53.06 -38.98
CA ILE A 145 -6.26 -53.61 -39.20
C ILE A 145 -6.43 -54.01 -40.68
N ASN A 146 -6.03 -53.14 -41.61
CA ASN A 146 -6.06 -53.40 -43.04
C ASN A 146 -5.19 -54.61 -43.40
N LYS A 147 -3.99 -54.69 -42.83
CA LYS A 147 -3.08 -55.82 -43.05
C LYS A 147 -3.66 -57.14 -42.52
N ALA A 148 -4.36 -57.12 -41.38
CA ALA A 148 -5.02 -58.31 -40.83
C ALA A 148 -6.15 -58.83 -41.73
N LEU A 149 -6.87 -57.91 -42.40
CA LEU A 149 -7.89 -58.24 -43.41
C LEU A 149 -7.26 -58.82 -44.68
N GLU A 150 -6.20 -58.17 -45.18
CA GLU A 150 -5.46 -58.62 -46.37
C GLU A 150 -4.87 -60.02 -46.18
N ASP A 151 -4.35 -60.32 -44.98
CA ASP A 151 -3.81 -61.64 -44.63
C ASP A 151 -4.89 -62.68 -44.30
N GLY A 152 -6.16 -62.28 -44.29
CA GLY A 152 -7.30 -63.15 -44.00
C GLY A 152 -7.33 -63.65 -42.56
N LEU A 153 -6.70 -62.93 -41.63
CA LEU A 153 -6.74 -63.23 -40.20
C LEU A 153 -8.13 -62.99 -39.61
N PHE A 154 -8.83 -61.95 -40.08
CA PHE A 154 -10.21 -61.61 -39.70
C PHE A 154 -11.06 -61.33 -40.94
N TYR A 155 -12.39 -61.49 -40.81
CA TYR A 155 -13.35 -60.97 -41.78
C TYR A 155 -13.77 -59.53 -41.42
N GLU A 156 -14.18 -58.74 -42.41
CA GLU A 156 -14.55 -57.33 -42.22
C GLU A 156 -15.70 -57.15 -41.20
N ASP A 157 -16.70 -58.04 -41.24
CA ASP A 157 -17.86 -58.02 -40.35
C ASP A 157 -17.51 -58.38 -38.89
N ASP A 158 -16.38 -59.06 -38.66
CA ASP A 158 -15.91 -59.41 -37.32
C ASP A 158 -15.12 -58.25 -36.69
N LEU A 159 -14.26 -57.58 -37.45
CA LEU A 159 -13.45 -56.47 -36.92
C LEU A 159 -14.27 -55.28 -36.43
N LYS A 160 -15.40 -54.97 -37.10
CA LYS A 160 -16.32 -53.91 -36.65
C LYS A 160 -16.97 -54.20 -35.30
N LYS A 161 -17.12 -55.48 -34.95
CA LYS A 161 -17.75 -55.95 -33.71
C LYS A 161 -16.75 -56.22 -32.60
N LEU A 162 -15.46 -56.25 -32.93
CA LEU A 162 -14.38 -56.55 -31.99
C LEU A 162 -13.90 -55.33 -31.23
N TRP A 163 -14.01 -54.10 -31.75
CA TRP A 163 -13.54 -52.91 -31.04
C TRP A 163 -14.61 -52.34 -30.10
N ASP A 164 -14.48 -52.63 -28.81
CA ASP A 164 -15.55 -52.40 -27.85
C ASP A 164 -15.29 -51.21 -26.91
N THR A 165 -14.06 -51.11 -26.38
CA THR A 165 -13.72 -50.09 -25.36
C THR A 165 -12.44 -49.33 -25.70
N LYS A 166 -12.51 -48.00 -25.60
CA LYS A 166 -11.37 -47.08 -25.73
C LYS A 166 -11.21 -46.30 -24.43
N GLN A 167 -10.03 -46.37 -23.81
CA GLN A 167 -9.68 -45.61 -22.62
C GLN A 167 -8.49 -44.68 -22.90
N TYR A 168 -8.56 -43.45 -22.42
CA TYR A 168 -7.51 -42.45 -22.60
C TYR A 168 -7.06 -41.87 -21.26
N SER A 169 -5.74 -41.78 -21.07
CA SER A 169 -5.09 -41.11 -19.96
C SER A 169 -4.07 -40.08 -20.46
N LEU A 170 -3.89 -39.00 -19.69
CA LEU A 170 -2.96 -37.91 -19.97
C LEU A 170 -2.12 -37.63 -18.73
N THR A 171 -0.80 -37.67 -18.91
CA THR A 171 0.19 -37.31 -17.90
C THR A 171 1.08 -36.19 -18.44
N ILE A 172 1.23 -35.10 -17.69
CA ILE A 172 2.11 -33.98 -18.03
C ILE A 172 3.08 -33.75 -16.87
N ASN A 173 4.39 -33.85 -17.12
CA ASN A 173 5.45 -33.85 -16.09
C ASN A 173 5.10 -34.73 -14.88
N ASP A 174 4.82 -36.01 -15.12
CA ASP A 174 4.48 -37.01 -14.09
C ASP A 174 3.20 -36.74 -13.28
N LYS A 175 2.42 -35.72 -13.64
CA LYS A 175 1.10 -35.44 -13.05
C LYS A 175 -0.01 -35.90 -13.99
N GLU A 176 -0.94 -36.70 -13.46
CA GLU A 176 -2.10 -37.22 -14.17
C GLU A 176 -3.22 -36.16 -14.25
N TYR A 177 -3.69 -35.88 -15.47
CA TYR A 177 -4.72 -34.88 -15.77
C TYR A 177 -6.01 -35.51 -16.34
N ILE A 178 -5.88 -36.59 -17.12
CA ILE A 178 -6.99 -37.44 -17.54
C ILE A 178 -6.66 -38.86 -17.07
N LYS A 179 -7.63 -39.54 -16.44
CA LYS A 179 -7.48 -40.92 -15.97
C LYS A 179 -8.57 -41.81 -16.54
N ASP A 180 -8.18 -42.85 -17.28
CA ASP A 180 -9.05 -43.93 -17.76
C ASP A 180 -10.38 -43.43 -18.36
N SER A 181 -10.34 -42.33 -19.12
CA SER A 181 -11.52 -41.71 -19.70
C SER A 181 -12.01 -42.53 -20.89
N PHE A 182 -13.31 -42.86 -20.94
CA PHE A 182 -13.95 -43.56 -22.06
C PHE A 182 -14.23 -42.64 -23.27
N SER A 183 -13.58 -41.47 -23.33
CA SER A 183 -13.66 -40.56 -24.48
C SER A 183 -12.91 -41.13 -25.68
N GLN A 184 -13.45 -40.89 -26.88
CA GLN A 184 -12.80 -41.27 -28.14
C GLN A 184 -11.47 -40.51 -28.40
N TYR A 185 -11.27 -39.39 -27.70
CA TYR A 185 -10.12 -38.52 -27.86
C TYR A 185 -9.71 -37.87 -26.53
N GLY A 186 -8.44 -37.51 -26.42
CA GLY A 186 -7.89 -36.83 -25.24
C GLY A 186 -8.25 -35.35 -25.23
N LYS A 187 -9.12 -34.94 -24.30
CA LYS A 187 -9.49 -33.52 -24.11
C LYS A 187 -9.45 -33.14 -22.64
N TYR A 188 -8.65 -32.12 -22.32
CA TYR A 188 -8.54 -31.52 -21.00
C TYR A 188 -8.39 -30.01 -21.13
N SER A 189 -9.15 -29.25 -20.36
CA SER A 189 -8.98 -27.80 -20.32
C SER A 189 -9.28 -27.32 -18.92
N GLU A 190 -8.25 -26.81 -18.26
CA GLU A 190 -8.38 -26.15 -16.97
C GLU A 190 -7.53 -24.88 -16.99
N SER A 191 -8.09 -23.78 -16.52
CA SER A 191 -7.34 -22.56 -16.24
C SER A 191 -7.74 -22.08 -14.85
N LYS A 192 -6.75 -21.88 -13.99
CA LYS A 192 -6.91 -21.47 -12.61
C LYS A 192 -6.14 -20.18 -12.36
N TYR A 193 -6.89 -19.16 -11.93
CA TYR A 193 -6.28 -17.93 -11.41
C TYR A 193 -5.89 -18.14 -9.96
N ILE A 194 -4.60 -18.01 -9.69
CA ILE A 194 -4.00 -18.04 -8.35
C ILE A 194 -3.45 -16.66 -7.96
N GLY A 195 -3.88 -15.60 -8.64
CA GLY A 195 -3.42 -14.25 -8.38
C GLY A 195 -4.14 -13.55 -7.23
N PRO A 196 -3.79 -12.26 -7.04
CA PRO A 196 -4.35 -11.45 -5.99
C PRO A 196 -5.81 -11.09 -6.23
N ASN A 197 -6.53 -10.80 -5.14
CA ASN A 197 -7.86 -10.22 -5.21
C ASN A 197 -7.83 -8.68 -5.19
N GLU A 198 -6.79 -8.09 -4.60
CA GLU A 198 -6.63 -6.64 -4.52
C GLU A 198 -5.16 -6.24 -4.59
N ILE A 199 -4.89 -5.12 -5.25
CA ILE A 199 -3.58 -4.48 -5.33
C ILE A 199 -3.77 -3.01 -4.96
N ASN A 200 -3.01 -2.54 -3.98
CA ASN A 200 -3.05 -1.16 -3.51
C ASN A 200 -1.71 -0.50 -3.79
N VAL A 201 -1.72 0.56 -4.60
CA VAL A 201 -0.53 1.35 -4.94
C VAL A 201 -0.62 2.68 -4.24
N ILE A 202 0.33 2.99 -3.36
CA ILE A 202 0.40 4.25 -2.64
C ILE A 202 1.66 4.99 -3.05
N THR A 203 1.54 6.25 -3.45
CA THR A 203 2.67 7.09 -3.89
C THR A 203 2.67 8.41 -3.12
N SER A 204 3.85 8.90 -2.74
CA SER A 204 4.04 10.23 -2.14
C SER A 204 5.33 10.88 -2.59
N ARG A 205 5.46 12.19 -2.35
CA ARG A 205 6.79 12.85 -2.39
C ARG A 205 7.67 12.32 -1.26
N ALA A 206 8.94 12.13 -1.57
CA ALA A 206 9.96 11.80 -0.58
C ALA A 206 10.55 13.07 0.05
N ASN A 207 11.34 12.90 1.11
CA ASN A 207 12.03 14.02 1.77
C ASN A 207 13.17 14.57 0.93
N GLU A 208 13.72 13.76 0.04
CA GLU A 208 14.74 14.15 -0.93
C GLU A 208 14.10 14.85 -2.14
N ALA A 209 14.77 15.88 -2.64
CA ALA A 209 14.28 16.69 -3.75
C ALA A 209 14.09 15.82 -5.01
N ASN A 210 12.95 15.99 -5.69
CA ASN A 210 12.60 15.26 -6.93
C ASN A 210 12.58 13.73 -6.79
N LYS A 211 12.38 13.23 -5.56
CA LYS A 211 12.25 11.81 -5.26
C LYS A 211 10.85 11.48 -4.72
N PHE A 212 10.49 10.21 -4.85
CA PHE A 212 9.17 9.68 -4.52
C PHE A 212 9.29 8.41 -3.69
N ASN A 213 8.28 8.17 -2.87
CA ASN A 213 8.08 6.89 -2.21
C ASN A 213 6.89 6.19 -2.86
N ARG A 214 6.99 4.89 -3.11
CA ARG A 214 5.88 4.05 -3.58
C ARG A 214 5.81 2.76 -2.77
N GLN A 215 4.60 2.32 -2.45
CA GLN A 215 4.33 1.00 -1.90
C GLN A 215 3.30 0.31 -2.77
N ILE A 216 3.61 -0.89 -3.23
CA ILE A 216 2.65 -1.77 -3.89
C ILE A 216 2.35 -2.91 -2.93
N THR A 217 1.13 -2.91 -2.39
CA THR A 217 0.63 -3.99 -1.54
C THR A 217 -0.21 -4.93 -2.38
N ILE A 218 0.17 -6.20 -2.42
CA ILE A 218 -0.60 -7.29 -3.02
C ILE A 218 -1.35 -8.01 -1.91
N ILE A 219 -2.64 -8.23 -2.13
CA ILE A 219 -3.52 -8.96 -1.21
C ILE A 219 -4.06 -10.18 -1.96
N PHE A 220 -3.85 -11.35 -1.38
CA PHE A 220 -4.33 -12.62 -1.88
C PHE A 220 -5.44 -13.17 -0.99
N ASN A 221 -6.28 -14.05 -1.55
CA ASN A 221 -7.01 -14.97 -0.69
C ASN A 221 -6.05 -16.07 -0.20
N LYS A 222 -6.34 -16.62 0.98
CA LYS A 222 -5.49 -17.65 1.61
C LYS A 222 -5.28 -18.89 0.74
N GLU A 223 -6.29 -19.26 -0.05
CA GLU A 223 -6.24 -20.42 -0.94
C GLU A 223 -5.28 -20.22 -2.12
N ASN A 224 -5.20 -19.01 -2.69
CA ASN A 224 -4.29 -18.70 -3.79
C ASN A 224 -2.87 -18.51 -3.29
N TYR A 225 -2.72 -17.81 -2.17
CA TYR A 225 -1.42 -17.55 -1.55
C TYR A 225 -0.64 -18.84 -1.28
N SER A 226 -1.31 -19.85 -0.73
CA SER A 226 -0.70 -21.19 -0.50
C SER A 226 -0.34 -21.99 -1.76
N LYS A 227 -0.65 -21.48 -2.96
CA LYS A 227 -0.27 -22.07 -4.25
C LYS A 227 0.77 -21.26 -5.02
N LEU A 228 1.25 -20.17 -4.44
CA LEU A 228 2.38 -19.43 -4.99
C LEU A 228 3.63 -20.29 -4.89
N ASP A 229 4.54 -20.11 -5.85
CA ASP A 229 5.84 -20.75 -5.82
C ASP A 229 6.73 -20.00 -4.80
N ASN A 230 7.78 -20.64 -4.26
CA ASN A 230 8.54 -20.09 -3.11
C ASN A 230 9.33 -18.78 -3.40
N ASP A 231 9.42 -18.40 -4.68
CA ASP A 231 10.22 -17.30 -5.23
C ASP A 231 9.39 -16.45 -6.21
N TRP A 232 8.07 -16.47 -6.07
CA TRP A 232 7.15 -15.78 -6.97
C TRP A 232 7.39 -14.25 -7.02
N GLU A 233 7.99 -13.67 -5.97
CA GLU A 233 8.31 -12.25 -5.85
C GLU A 233 9.48 -11.82 -6.75
N ASP A 234 10.38 -12.74 -7.12
CA ASP A 234 11.55 -12.45 -7.97
C ASP A 234 11.13 -11.93 -9.35
N ASP A 235 9.92 -12.29 -9.80
CA ASP A 235 9.30 -11.77 -11.03
C ASP A 235 9.06 -10.24 -10.99
N PHE A 236 9.10 -9.62 -9.80
CA PHE A 236 8.75 -8.21 -9.56
C PHE A 236 9.93 -7.36 -9.08
N ILE A 237 11.00 -7.97 -8.57
CA ILE A 237 12.16 -7.28 -8.01
C ILE A 237 13.25 -7.20 -9.08
N GLU A 238 13.67 -5.99 -9.42
CA GLU A 238 14.70 -5.74 -10.44
C GLU A 238 15.87 -4.88 -9.93
N ASP A 239 15.63 -4.15 -8.83
CA ASP A 239 16.59 -3.25 -8.19
C ASP A 239 16.76 -3.69 -6.72
N ASP A 240 18.00 -3.78 -6.26
CA ASP A 240 18.37 -4.16 -4.90
C ASP A 240 17.89 -3.16 -3.84
N LYS A 241 17.48 -1.96 -4.24
CA LYS A 241 16.82 -0.96 -3.39
C LYS A 241 15.36 -1.30 -3.07
N VAL A 242 14.74 -2.25 -3.77
CA VAL A 242 13.34 -2.62 -3.49
C VAL A 242 13.29 -3.47 -2.24
N ARG A 243 12.60 -2.98 -1.21
CA ARG A 243 12.38 -3.77 0.00
C ARG A 243 11.09 -4.58 -0.16
N PHE A 244 11.23 -5.89 -0.10
CA PHE A 244 10.12 -6.83 -0.05
C PHE A 244 9.76 -7.16 1.40
N VAL A 245 8.47 -7.20 1.72
CA VAL A 245 7.95 -7.65 3.02
C VAL A 245 6.72 -8.50 2.80
N GLU A 246 6.78 -9.71 3.34
CA GLU A 246 5.69 -10.68 3.31
C GLU A 246 5.01 -10.80 4.67
N ASP A 247 3.70 -11.02 4.67
CA ASP A 247 2.85 -11.21 5.83
C ASP A 247 1.89 -12.37 5.55
N ASP A 248 2.37 -13.58 5.89
CA ASP A 248 1.69 -14.85 5.67
C ASP A 248 0.32 -14.93 6.36
N GLU A 249 0.23 -14.35 7.57
CA GLU A 249 -1.00 -14.37 8.37
C GLU A 249 -2.14 -13.67 7.65
N ASN A 250 -1.82 -12.57 6.97
CA ASN A 250 -2.77 -11.77 6.21
C ASN A 250 -2.79 -12.10 4.70
N SER A 251 -1.96 -13.04 4.23
CA SER A 251 -1.81 -13.36 2.81
C SER A 251 -1.51 -12.11 1.97
N THR A 252 -0.58 -11.28 2.45
CA THR A 252 -0.20 -10.02 1.80
C THR A 252 1.30 -9.92 1.58
N ALA A 253 1.68 -9.25 0.50
CA ALA A 253 3.06 -8.94 0.18
C ALA A 253 3.21 -7.46 -0.19
N LYS A 254 4.35 -6.87 0.12
CA LYS A 254 4.61 -5.44 -0.08
C LYS A 254 5.94 -5.23 -0.78
N PHE A 255 5.89 -4.47 -1.87
CA PHE A 255 7.06 -3.95 -2.58
C PHE A 255 7.21 -2.48 -2.26
N ILE A 256 8.34 -2.12 -1.67
CA ILE A 256 8.58 -0.82 -1.07
C ILE A 256 9.74 -0.13 -1.78
N TYR A 257 9.44 1.06 -2.33
CA TYR A 257 10.34 1.90 -3.11
C TYR A 257 10.53 3.22 -2.35
N GLU A 258 11.72 3.47 -1.81
CA GLU A 258 12.02 4.65 -0.98
C GLU A 258 13.05 5.57 -1.66
N ASN A 259 12.72 6.85 -1.80
CA ASN A 259 13.56 7.87 -2.47
C ASN A 259 13.89 7.58 -3.96
N PHE A 260 12.92 7.03 -4.71
CA PHE A 260 13.05 6.72 -6.13
C PHE A 260 12.80 7.96 -6.99
N THR A 261 13.54 8.11 -8.09
CA THR A 261 13.23 9.11 -9.13
C THR A 261 11.92 8.74 -9.85
N GLN A 262 11.34 9.69 -10.58
CA GLN A 262 10.19 9.42 -11.45
C GLN A 262 10.46 8.30 -12.47
N GLU A 263 11.67 8.26 -13.05
CA GLU A 263 12.05 7.21 -14.01
C GLU A 263 12.12 5.84 -13.34
N GLU A 264 12.73 5.74 -12.15
CA GLU A 264 12.80 4.50 -11.39
C GLU A 264 11.38 4.02 -10.96
N ILE A 265 10.49 4.92 -10.54
CA ILE A 265 9.09 4.59 -10.25
C ILE A 265 8.37 4.04 -11.49
N ASN A 266 8.59 4.65 -12.66
CA ASN A 266 8.01 4.17 -13.91
C ASN A 266 8.53 2.77 -14.26
N LYS A 267 9.85 2.54 -14.23
CA LYS A 267 10.42 1.21 -14.49
C LYS A 267 9.86 0.13 -13.55
N ALA A 268 9.83 0.43 -12.25
CA ALA A 268 9.27 -0.47 -11.25
C ALA A 268 7.79 -0.80 -11.52
N THR A 269 7.00 0.19 -11.89
CA THR A 269 5.57 0.02 -12.20
C THR A 269 5.39 -0.79 -13.49
N GLN A 270 6.20 -0.53 -14.53
CA GLN A 270 6.16 -1.29 -15.78
C GLN A 270 6.53 -2.75 -15.58
N LYS A 271 7.53 -3.04 -14.74
CA LYS A 271 7.92 -4.40 -14.36
C LYS A 271 6.81 -5.09 -13.60
N PHE A 272 6.27 -4.41 -12.60
CA PHE A 272 5.22 -4.96 -11.75
C PHE A 272 3.97 -5.30 -12.56
N PHE A 273 3.49 -4.38 -13.40
CA PHE A 273 2.30 -4.54 -14.21
C PHE A 273 2.59 -5.10 -15.62
N ALA A 274 3.81 -5.51 -15.95
CA ALA A 274 4.20 -6.03 -17.27
C ALA A 274 3.62 -5.22 -18.46
N THR A 275 3.57 -3.88 -18.33
CA THR A 275 2.81 -2.99 -19.22
C THR A 275 3.42 -1.58 -19.22
N GLY A 276 3.00 -0.73 -20.15
CA GLY A 276 3.47 0.66 -20.19
C GLY A 276 2.90 1.48 -19.03
N SER A 277 3.77 2.28 -18.38
CA SER A 277 3.37 3.26 -17.36
C SER A 277 3.99 4.62 -17.60
N ASN A 278 3.31 5.69 -17.17
CA ASN A 278 3.82 7.06 -17.20
C ASN A 278 3.30 7.89 -16.02
N PHE A 279 3.95 7.72 -14.88
CA PHE A 279 3.81 8.55 -13.69
C PHE A 279 4.65 9.83 -13.83
N SER A 280 4.04 10.94 -13.43
CA SER A 280 4.65 12.24 -13.22
C SER A 280 3.90 12.99 -12.13
N MET A 281 4.64 13.57 -11.19
CA MET A 281 4.06 14.46 -10.20
C MET A 281 4.94 15.69 -10.09
N THR A 282 4.37 16.83 -10.48
CA THR A 282 5.08 18.10 -10.51
C THR A 282 4.38 19.10 -9.61
N TYR A 283 5.13 20.07 -9.12
CA TYR A 283 4.57 21.21 -8.41
C TYR A 283 5.11 22.49 -9.03
N LYS A 284 4.27 23.51 -9.09
CA LYS A 284 4.65 24.86 -9.49
C LYS A 284 4.05 25.87 -8.53
N ASN A 285 4.70 27.01 -8.37
CA ASN A 285 4.12 28.12 -7.61
C ASN A 285 2.83 28.61 -8.32
N SER A 286 1.73 28.75 -7.57
CA SER A 286 0.44 29.19 -8.15
C SER A 286 0.40 30.67 -8.54
N GLY A 287 1.40 31.45 -8.13
CA GLY A 287 1.40 32.90 -8.17
C GLY A 287 0.67 33.52 -6.98
N GLN A 288 -0.03 32.73 -6.16
CA GLN A 288 -0.53 33.14 -4.85
C GLN A 288 0.51 32.82 -3.77
N LYS A 289 0.69 33.77 -2.84
CA LYS A 289 1.88 33.93 -1.99
C LYS A 289 2.28 32.70 -1.15
N LEU A 290 1.36 31.79 -0.84
CA LEU A 290 1.64 30.59 -0.04
C LEU A 290 0.94 29.34 -0.60
N LYS A 291 0.78 29.26 -1.92
CA LYS A 291 0.14 28.11 -2.56
C LYS A 291 0.96 27.55 -3.72
N THR A 292 0.84 26.25 -3.89
CA THR A 292 1.38 25.50 -5.02
C THR A 292 0.25 24.92 -5.84
N ILE A 293 0.48 24.81 -7.15
CA ILE A 293 -0.33 23.99 -8.04
C ILE A 293 0.45 22.69 -8.22
N ASP A 294 -0.07 21.61 -7.68
CA ASP A 294 0.46 20.28 -7.94
C ASP A 294 -0.31 19.63 -9.09
N THR A 295 0.42 19.09 -10.06
CA THR A 295 -0.15 18.35 -11.19
C THR A 295 0.34 16.91 -11.12
N LEU A 296 -0.61 15.99 -11.00
CA LEU A 296 -0.42 14.55 -11.12
C LEU A 296 -0.82 14.12 -12.53
N THR A 297 0.07 13.41 -13.20
CA THR A 297 -0.22 12.60 -14.36
C THR A 297 0.16 11.16 -14.04
N ASP A 298 -0.75 10.22 -14.23
CA ASP A 298 -0.38 8.80 -14.18
C ASP A 298 -1.18 8.05 -15.24
N PHE A 299 -0.56 7.04 -15.81
CA PHE A 299 -1.14 6.20 -16.85
C PHE A 299 -0.53 4.82 -16.68
N ILE A 300 -1.37 3.79 -16.61
CA ILE A 300 -0.93 2.41 -16.56
C ILE A 300 -1.82 1.66 -17.53
N LYS A 301 -1.23 1.09 -18.58
CA LYS A 301 -1.97 0.37 -19.61
C LYS A 301 -2.50 -0.95 -19.06
N GLU A 302 -3.73 -1.29 -19.39
CA GLU A 302 -4.36 -2.55 -18.98
C GLU A 302 -3.55 -3.78 -19.40
N ASN A 303 -3.33 -4.72 -18.47
CA ASN A 303 -2.72 -6.03 -18.72
C ASN A 303 -3.72 -7.17 -18.41
N GLU A 304 -3.41 -8.42 -18.79
CA GLU A 304 -4.29 -9.56 -18.47
C GLU A 304 -4.11 -10.14 -17.06
N ILE A 305 -2.95 -9.90 -16.44
CA ILE A 305 -2.58 -10.45 -15.13
C ILE A 305 -3.47 -9.88 -14.03
N ASP A 306 -3.84 -8.60 -14.14
CA ASP A 306 -4.55 -7.90 -13.10
C ASP A 306 -6.05 -7.83 -13.32
N LYS A 307 -6.60 -8.17 -14.49
CA LYS A 307 -8.05 -8.06 -14.78
C LYS A 307 -8.98 -8.60 -13.68
N LYS A 308 -8.55 -9.65 -12.98
CA LYS A 308 -9.31 -10.28 -11.89
C LYS A 308 -9.11 -9.63 -10.51
N ALA A 309 -7.99 -8.94 -10.28
CA ALA A 309 -7.74 -8.17 -9.06
C ALA A 309 -8.47 -6.82 -9.12
N LYS A 310 -8.85 -6.26 -7.97
CA LYS A 310 -9.19 -4.83 -7.85
C LYS A 310 -7.91 -4.04 -7.65
N VAL A 311 -7.64 -3.04 -8.48
CA VAL A 311 -6.46 -2.17 -8.27
C VAL A 311 -6.92 -0.77 -7.90
N LYS A 312 -6.34 -0.25 -6.82
CA LYS A 312 -6.58 1.10 -6.31
C LYS A 312 -5.26 1.83 -6.16
N TYR A 313 -5.31 3.13 -6.40
CA TYR A 313 -4.16 4.00 -6.39
C TYR A 313 -4.42 5.20 -5.48
N LEU A 314 -3.45 5.52 -4.64
CA LEU A 314 -3.53 6.63 -3.72
C LEU A 314 -2.28 7.50 -3.86
N TYR A 315 -2.48 8.78 -4.12
CA TYR A 315 -1.40 9.75 -4.27
C TYR A 315 -1.49 10.78 -3.18
N TYR A 316 -0.38 10.98 -2.47
CA TYR A 316 -0.19 12.11 -1.56
C TYR A 316 0.68 13.15 -2.25
N PHE A 317 0.17 14.39 -2.34
CA PHE A 317 1.02 15.50 -2.73
C PHE A 317 2.00 15.84 -1.62
N ASP A 318 1.65 15.70 -0.34
CA ASP A 318 2.60 15.99 0.74
C ASP A 318 3.76 15.00 0.81
N LYS A 319 4.87 15.45 1.40
CA LYS A 319 5.95 14.55 1.81
C LYS A 319 5.37 13.57 2.81
N LYS A 320 5.51 12.28 2.53
CA LYS A 320 5.00 11.24 3.42
C LYS A 320 5.99 10.10 3.50
N ALA A 321 6.46 9.83 4.71
CA ALA A 321 7.34 8.71 4.96
C ALA A 321 6.59 7.39 4.77
N ILE A 322 7.24 6.44 4.13
CA ILE A 322 6.69 5.14 3.73
C ILE A 322 6.01 4.36 4.87
N TYR A 323 6.57 4.37 6.08
CA TYR A 323 6.05 3.67 7.26
C TYR A 323 4.76 4.28 7.82
N THR A 324 4.36 5.46 7.33
CA THR A 324 3.10 6.11 7.69
C THR A 324 1.97 5.78 6.70
N PHE A 325 2.27 4.99 5.67
CA PHE A 325 1.24 4.53 4.74
C PHE A 325 0.29 3.55 5.46
N PRO A 326 -1.02 3.67 5.22
CA PRO A 326 -1.98 2.76 5.81
C PRO A 326 -1.75 1.34 5.30
N LYS A 327 -2.09 0.34 6.14
CA LYS A 327 -2.00 -1.08 5.76
C LYS A 327 -3.04 -1.47 4.69
N GLY A 328 -4.18 -0.77 4.64
CA GLY A 328 -5.24 -0.94 3.67
C GLY A 328 -5.95 0.38 3.35
N LEU A 329 -6.50 0.50 2.15
CA LEU A 329 -7.15 1.74 1.68
C LEU A 329 -8.59 1.93 2.21
N SER A 330 -9.17 0.93 2.88
CA SER A 330 -10.55 0.94 3.39
C SER A 330 -10.80 1.94 4.53
N GLU A 331 -9.76 2.51 5.12
CA GLU A 331 -9.83 3.42 6.27
C GLU A 331 -9.61 4.90 5.92
N ILE A 332 -9.37 5.21 4.64
CA ILE A 332 -9.11 6.59 4.23
C ILE A 332 -10.46 7.30 4.09
N GLN A 333 -10.89 7.91 5.20
CA GLN A 333 -11.91 8.95 5.13
C GLN A 333 -11.36 10.11 4.32
N ASP A 334 -12.16 10.52 3.33
CA ASP A 334 -11.93 11.59 2.38
C ASP A 334 -11.71 12.93 3.12
N ASN A 335 -10.50 13.13 3.63
CA ASN A 335 -10.10 14.34 4.32
C ASN A 335 -9.11 15.09 3.43
N LYS A 336 -9.66 16.05 2.67
CA LYS A 336 -9.12 17.40 2.41
C LYS A 336 -7.91 17.53 1.46
N GLU A 337 -8.21 17.98 0.24
CA GLU A 337 -7.39 18.79 -0.70
C GLU A 337 -6.06 18.23 -1.24
N ARG A 338 -5.43 17.21 -0.62
CA ARG A 338 -4.04 16.80 -0.97
C ARG A 338 -3.85 15.32 -1.29
N ILE A 339 -4.95 14.62 -1.47
CA ILE A 339 -4.95 13.19 -1.75
C ILE A 339 -5.78 12.97 -3.02
N ILE A 340 -5.26 12.15 -3.92
CA ILE A 340 -6.03 11.65 -5.06
C ILE A 340 -6.17 10.15 -4.91
N LEU A 341 -7.41 9.69 -4.93
CA LEU A 341 -7.75 8.28 -5.13
C LEU A 341 -8.05 8.10 -6.62
N ALA A 342 -7.50 7.05 -7.22
CA ALA A 342 -7.85 6.62 -8.56
C ALA A 342 -8.06 5.11 -8.59
N GLU A 343 -8.99 4.67 -9.42
CA GLU A 343 -9.21 3.25 -9.70
C GLU A 343 -8.58 2.85 -11.04
N ARG A 344 -8.49 1.55 -11.30
CA ARG A 344 -7.91 1.00 -12.54
C ARG A 344 -8.46 1.67 -13.79
N ASP A 345 -9.77 1.77 -13.91
CA ASP A 345 -10.42 2.20 -15.16
C ASP A 345 -10.07 3.65 -15.52
N GLU A 346 -9.81 4.48 -14.50
CA GLU A 346 -9.35 5.86 -14.69
C GLU A 346 -7.89 5.89 -15.18
N LEU A 347 -7.01 5.04 -14.63
CA LEU A 347 -5.60 5.00 -15.03
C LEU A 347 -5.35 4.36 -16.39
N ASN A 348 -6.21 3.43 -16.81
CA ASN A 348 -6.19 2.88 -18.16
C ASN A 348 -6.44 3.95 -19.22
N GLN A 349 -7.20 5.00 -18.89
CA GLN A 349 -7.46 6.15 -19.76
C GLN A 349 -6.41 7.26 -19.59
N GLY A 350 -5.58 7.15 -18.55
CA GLY A 350 -4.69 8.19 -18.09
C GLY A 350 -5.44 9.19 -17.22
N ILE A 351 -4.85 9.50 -16.06
CA ILE A 351 -5.33 10.58 -15.20
C ILE A 351 -4.43 11.79 -15.35
N GLU A 352 -5.05 12.96 -15.45
CA GLU A 352 -4.40 14.24 -15.22
C GLU A 352 -5.24 15.01 -14.22
N LYS A 353 -4.65 15.32 -13.06
CA LYS A 353 -5.32 16.03 -11.97
C LYS A 353 -4.43 17.17 -11.52
N THR A 354 -5.02 18.35 -11.43
CA THR A 354 -4.36 19.54 -10.92
C THR A 354 -5.08 20.00 -9.68
N VAL A 355 -4.34 20.18 -8.59
CA VAL A 355 -4.87 20.67 -7.31
C VAL A 355 -4.07 21.87 -6.83
N GLU A 356 -4.74 22.80 -6.16
CA GLU A 356 -4.07 23.88 -5.46
C GLU A 356 -3.91 23.50 -3.99
N THR A 357 -2.68 23.54 -3.47
CA THR A 357 -2.34 23.13 -2.12
C THR A 357 -1.62 24.26 -1.39
N ASP A 358 -1.89 24.43 -0.09
CA ASP A 358 -1.11 25.38 0.71
C ASP A 358 0.34 24.90 0.87
N ILE A 359 1.28 25.83 0.93
CA ILE A 359 2.67 25.52 1.23
C ILE A 359 2.80 25.10 2.69
N VAL A 360 3.53 23.99 2.92
CA VAL A 360 3.88 23.52 4.25
C VAL A 360 5.40 23.53 4.37
N PHE A 361 5.90 24.35 5.31
CA PHE A 361 7.32 24.43 5.62
C PHE A 361 7.76 23.19 6.43
N ASP A 362 8.95 22.66 6.15
CA ASP A 362 9.52 21.53 6.90
C ASP A 362 9.66 21.89 8.40
N LYS A 363 10.09 23.13 8.68
CA LYS A 363 10.34 23.60 10.04
C LYS A 363 10.18 25.12 10.14
N ILE A 364 9.58 25.57 11.24
CA ILE A 364 9.61 26.97 11.71
C ILE A 364 10.19 26.99 13.12
N GLU A 365 11.13 27.88 13.38
CA GLU A 365 11.72 28.07 14.71
C GLU A 365 11.29 29.43 15.26
N VAL A 366 10.86 29.47 16.51
CA VAL A 366 10.37 30.68 17.17
C VAL A 366 11.13 30.86 18.48
N GLU A 367 11.93 31.93 18.56
CA GLU A 367 12.58 32.34 19.79
C GLU A 367 11.86 33.56 20.39
N THR A 368 11.45 33.47 21.65
CA THR A 368 10.83 34.58 22.39
C THR A 368 11.70 34.98 23.58
N LYS A 369 12.11 36.25 23.63
CA LYS A 369 12.82 36.87 24.74
C LYS A 369 11.87 37.81 25.48
N LEU A 370 11.58 37.50 26.74
CA LEU A 370 10.63 38.25 27.56
C LEU A 370 11.32 39.39 28.33
N SER A 371 10.63 40.53 28.39
CA SER A 371 10.95 41.71 29.21
C SER A 371 9.72 42.13 30.02
N GLU A 372 9.87 43.09 30.94
CA GLU A 372 8.83 43.45 31.92
C GLU A 372 7.45 43.82 31.30
N ASN A 373 7.45 44.60 30.22
CA ASN A 373 6.21 45.04 29.54
C ASN A 373 6.22 44.76 28.03
N SER A 374 7.11 43.89 27.57
CA SER A 374 7.23 43.56 26.15
C SER A 374 7.92 42.22 25.94
N PHE A 375 7.87 41.70 24.72
CA PHE A 375 8.75 40.62 24.30
C PHE A 375 9.34 40.89 22.93
N TYR A 376 10.57 40.44 22.75
CA TYR A 376 11.23 40.40 21.45
C TYR A 376 11.10 38.98 20.88
N ARG A 377 10.71 38.86 19.61
CA ARG A 377 10.54 37.59 18.94
C ARG A 377 11.34 37.52 17.66
N THR A 378 11.99 36.38 17.46
CA THR A 378 12.63 35.97 16.20
C THR A 378 11.91 34.74 15.68
N ILE A 379 11.36 34.83 14.46
CA ILE A 379 10.79 33.69 13.73
C ILE A 379 11.77 33.35 12.61
N ASN A 380 12.32 32.15 12.65
CA ASN A 380 13.34 31.67 11.74
C ASN A 380 12.78 30.57 10.84
N PHE A 381 12.99 30.72 9.53
CA PHE A 381 12.63 29.75 8.49
C PHE A 381 13.92 29.22 7.87
N PRO A 382 14.41 28.05 8.31
CA PRO A 382 15.62 27.45 7.76
C PRO A 382 15.44 27.08 6.29
N LYS A 383 16.42 27.36 5.43
CA LYS A 383 16.34 27.03 3.99
C LYS A 383 16.70 25.58 3.67
N LYS A 384 17.38 24.88 4.57
CA LYS A 384 17.78 23.47 4.39
C LYS A 384 16.56 22.61 4.03
N ARG A 385 16.59 21.96 2.85
CA ARG A 385 15.51 21.10 2.27
C ARG A 385 14.22 21.81 1.82
N GLN A 386 14.16 23.15 1.91
CA GLN A 386 12.99 23.95 1.54
C GLN A 386 13.36 25.31 0.93
N GLU A 387 14.55 25.40 0.32
CA GLU A 387 15.16 26.65 -0.13
C GLU A 387 14.29 27.39 -1.16
N GLU A 388 13.79 26.68 -2.17
CA GLU A 388 12.95 27.28 -3.22
C GLU A 388 11.70 27.94 -2.64
N ILE A 389 11.01 27.21 -1.75
CA ILE A 389 9.78 27.64 -1.10
C ILE A 389 10.05 28.85 -0.19
N VAL A 390 11.15 28.84 0.57
CA VAL A 390 11.52 29.95 1.44
C VAL A 390 11.92 31.20 0.61
N ASN A 391 12.79 31.04 -0.38
CA ASN A 391 13.32 32.16 -1.16
C ASN A 391 12.28 32.84 -2.03
N LYS A 392 11.31 32.06 -2.54
CA LYS A 392 10.28 32.57 -3.44
C LYS A 392 9.00 32.90 -2.69
N ASN A 393 8.33 31.89 -2.16
CA ASN A 393 6.98 32.02 -1.62
C ASN A 393 6.93 32.79 -0.30
N LEU A 394 7.78 32.42 0.68
CA LEU A 394 7.79 33.14 1.95
C LEU A 394 8.19 34.60 1.76
N VAL A 395 9.23 34.88 0.98
CA VAL A 395 9.69 36.25 0.73
C VAL A 395 8.60 37.09 0.06
N GLU A 396 7.93 36.58 -0.97
CA GLU A 396 6.83 37.28 -1.63
C GLU A 396 5.65 37.51 -0.67
N TYR A 397 5.31 36.52 0.16
CA TYR A 397 4.30 36.64 1.21
C TYR A 397 4.63 37.79 2.18
N LEU A 398 5.83 37.79 2.74
CA LEU A 398 6.27 38.80 3.71
C LEU A 398 6.31 40.22 3.11
N LYS A 399 6.86 40.36 1.89
CA LYS A 399 6.86 41.63 1.16
C LYS A 399 5.45 42.18 1.00
N SER A 400 4.50 41.31 0.68
CA SER A 400 3.13 41.71 0.43
C SER A 400 2.33 42.12 1.67
N LEU A 401 2.77 41.66 2.84
CA LEU A 401 2.25 42.09 4.14
C LEU A 401 3.00 43.33 4.66
N GLY A 402 4.03 43.79 3.94
CA GLY A 402 4.92 44.85 4.39
C GLY A 402 5.71 44.47 5.64
N ILE A 403 6.02 43.17 5.83
CA ILE A 403 6.79 42.69 6.98
C ILE A 403 8.27 42.73 6.61
N SER A 404 9.07 43.36 7.46
CA SER A 404 10.54 43.36 7.33
C SER A 404 11.12 42.01 7.74
N TYR A 405 12.16 41.57 7.03
CA TYR A 405 12.84 40.31 7.28
C TYR A 405 14.33 40.41 6.92
N THR A 406 15.12 39.53 7.50
CA THR A 406 16.54 39.35 7.17
C THR A 406 16.69 38.06 6.40
N ASP A 407 17.26 38.14 5.20
CA ASP A 407 17.50 36.99 4.33
C ASP A 407 19.00 36.65 4.29
N SER A 408 19.32 35.39 4.55
CA SER A 408 20.68 34.86 4.58
C SER A 408 20.75 33.55 3.78
N GLU A 409 21.95 33.05 3.48
CA GLU A 409 22.09 31.76 2.77
C GLU A 409 21.44 30.59 3.52
N GLU A 410 21.38 30.66 4.85
CA GLU A 410 20.87 29.55 5.67
C GLU A 410 19.39 29.69 6.04
N SER A 411 18.84 30.91 6.07
CA SER A 411 17.51 31.15 6.63
C SER A 411 16.92 32.52 6.28
N VAL A 412 15.59 32.62 6.39
CA VAL A 412 14.85 33.89 6.44
C VAL A 412 14.36 34.12 7.87
N LYS A 413 14.63 35.31 8.43
CA LYS A 413 14.28 35.67 9.81
C LYS A 413 13.35 36.87 9.85
N ILE A 414 12.33 36.79 10.69
CA ILE A 414 11.41 37.90 11.01
C ILE A 414 11.66 38.27 12.46
N GLU A 415 11.94 39.53 12.71
CA GLU A 415 12.27 40.03 14.05
C GLU A 415 11.36 41.20 14.41
N TYR A 416 10.74 41.15 15.59
CA TYR A 416 9.88 42.22 16.06
C TYR A 416 9.79 42.28 17.58
N ASN A 417 9.43 43.47 18.07
CA ASN A 417 9.08 43.70 19.47
C ASN A 417 7.55 43.80 19.60
N TYR A 418 6.99 43.14 20.60
CA TYR A 418 5.59 43.20 20.98
C TYR A 418 5.47 43.85 22.36
N LYS A 419 4.76 44.97 22.42
CA LYS A 419 4.47 45.64 23.69
C LYS A 419 3.14 45.13 24.23
N LEU A 420 3.06 44.81 25.52
CA LEU A 420 1.85 44.21 26.09
C LEU A 420 0.65 45.17 26.11
N ASP A 421 0.89 46.47 26.10
CA ASP A 421 -0.13 47.53 26.13
C ASP A 421 -0.62 47.97 24.75
N SER A 422 0.22 47.82 23.72
CA SER A 422 0.01 48.41 22.39
C SER A 422 0.19 47.41 21.23
N GLY A 423 0.61 46.19 21.53
CA GLY A 423 0.76 45.08 20.59
C GLY A 423 1.96 45.21 19.63
N SER A 424 1.84 44.55 18.48
CA SER A 424 2.76 44.66 17.34
C SER A 424 2.01 44.42 16.03
N ASP A 425 2.16 45.32 15.06
CA ASP A 425 1.57 45.17 13.73
C ASP A 425 2.06 43.88 13.04
N ILE A 426 3.35 43.56 13.16
CA ILE A 426 3.94 42.33 12.59
C ILE A 426 3.30 41.09 13.23
N HIS A 427 3.15 41.08 14.56
CA HIS A 427 2.51 39.97 15.25
C HIS A 427 1.06 39.77 14.78
N ASN A 428 0.29 40.86 14.71
CA ASN A 428 -1.11 40.83 14.31
C ASN A 428 -1.28 40.38 12.85
N LYS A 429 -0.29 40.61 11.98
CA LYS A 429 -0.28 40.11 10.60
C LYS A 429 0.03 38.62 10.50
N LEU A 430 0.90 38.08 11.37
CA LEU A 430 1.36 36.69 11.29
C LEU A 430 0.49 35.71 12.08
N TYR A 431 -0.03 36.12 13.24
CA TYR A 431 -0.74 35.24 14.17
C TYR A 431 -2.26 35.44 14.10
N LYS A 432 -2.99 34.32 14.24
CA LYS A 432 -4.46 34.28 14.18
C LYS A 432 -5.08 34.92 15.42
N ASN A 433 -4.49 34.64 16.57
CA ASN A 433 -4.94 35.13 17.87
C ASN A 433 -3.90 36.10 18.43
N GLY A 434 -4.36 37.11 19.16
CA GLY A 434 -3.48 38.01 19.90
C GLY A 434 -2.95 37.39 21.19
N VAL A 435 -2.10 38.15 21.87
CA VAL A 435 -1.55 37.78 23.18
C VAL A 435 -2.54 38.19 24.27
N ILE A 436 -2.91 37.26 25.15
CA ILE A 436 -3.76 37.54 26.30
C ILE A 436 -2.86 37.75 27.51
N VAL A 437 -3.05 38.88 28.21
CA VAL A 437 -2.34 39.20 29.45
C VAL A 437 -3.34 39.19 30.60
N GLU A 438 -3.16 38.25 31.52
CA GLU A 438 -3.94 38.14 32.75
C GLU A 438 -3.11 38.68 33.92
N GLU A 439 -3.63 39.67 34.65
CA GLU A 439 -3.06 40.05 35.93
C GLU A 439 -3.52 39.07 37.02
N LEU A 440 -2.57 38.40 37.66
CA LEU A 440 -2.80 37.49 38.77
C LEU A 440 -2.54 38.22 40.08
N LYS A 441 -3.40 37.99 41.08
CA LYS A 441 -3.18 38.48 42.45
C LYS A 441 -1.87 37.90 42.99
N GLY A 442 -0.84 38.73 43.08
CA GLY A 442 0.42 38.39 43.73
C GLY A 442 0.39 38.66 45.23
N LYS A 443 1.48 38.31 45.93
CA LYS A 443 1.69 38.66 47.33
C LYS A 443 1.93 40.18 47.45
N LEU A 444 1.79 40.76 48.65
CA LEU A 444 2.14 42.16 48.94
C LEU A 444 3.46 42.56 48.23
N PHE A 445 3.42 43.59 47.39
CA PHE A 445 4.54 44.13 46.56
C PHE A 445 4.98 43.31 45.34
N LYS A 446 4.23 42.29 44.94
CA LYS A 446 4.48 41.49 43.74
C LYS A 446 3.22 41.45 42.87
N SER A 447 3.37 41.78 41.60
CA SER A 447 2.32 41.58 40.58
C SER A 447 2.74 40.41 39.70
N ASN A 448 1.89 39.40 39.62
CA ASN A 448 2.10 38.29 38.71
C ASN A 448 1.36 38.60 37.41
N LYS A 449 2.05 38.54 36.28
CA LYS A 449 1.41 38.62 34.96
C LYS A 449 1.51 37.25 34.31
N LYS A 450 0.38 36.75 33.83
CA LYS A 450 0.28 35.53 33.04
C LYS A 450 0.05 35.94 31.60
N ILE A 451 1.02 35.65 30.75
CA ILE A 451 0.84 35.73 29.31
C ILE A 451 0.34 34.36 28.82
N VAL A 452 -0.76 34.38 28.09
CA VAL A 452 -1.27 33.22 27.35
C VAL A 452 -1.25 33.59 25.87
N GLU A 453 -0.62 32.74 25.07
CA GLU A 453 -0.63 32.88 23.63
C GLU A 453 -0.95 31.54 22.97
N ASP A 454 -1.98 31.55 22.13
CA ASP A 454 -2.21 30.51 21.14
C ASP A 454 -1.40 30.88 19.89
N ALA A 455 -0.18 30.34 19.81
CA ALA A 455 0.74 30.51 18.69
C ALA A 455 0.24 29.70 17.47
N GLN A 456 -0.78 30.24 16.82
CA GLN A 456 -1.30 29.78 15.52
C GLN A 456 -1.01 30.84 14.47
N PHE A 457 -0.28 30.47 13.42
CA PHE A 457 -0.10 31.35 12.27
C PHE A 457 -1.40 31.47 11.46
N LYS A 458 -1.62 32.61 10.81
CA LYS A 458 -2.80 32.84 9.95
C LYS A 458 -2.78 31.99 8.68
N GLU A 459 -1.71 32.12 7.90
CA GLU A 459 -1.60 31.48 6.57
C GLU A 459 -0.37 30.57 6.44
N LEU A 460 0.57 30.62 7.39
CA LEU A 460 1.77 29.78 7.37
C LEU A 460 1.48 28.42 8.00
N ARG A 461 1.89 27.34 7.31
CA ARG A 461 1.78 25.97 7.81
C ARG A 461 3.15 25.32 7.88
N ALA A 462 3.39 24.45 8.86
CA ALA A 462 4.65 23.72 8.96
C ALA A 462 4.47 22.31 9.52
N GLU A 463 5.32 21.37 9.11
CA GLU A 463 5.36 20.03 9.70
C GLU A 463 5.82 20.06 11.16
N LYS A 464 6.79 20.96 11.46
CA LYS A 464 7.33 21.13 12.80
C LYS A 464 7.46 22.61 13.16
N ILE A 465 7.04 22.97 14.37
CA ILE A 465 7.32 24.29 14.96
C ILE A 465 8.11 24.08 16.26
N GLU A 466 9.32 24.60 16.32
CA GLU A 466 10.15 24.58 17.53
C GLU A 466 10.08 25.94 18.22
N ASN A 467 9.78 25.93 19.52
CA ASN A 467 9.66 27.16 20.31
C ASN A 467 10.70 27.15 21.44
N VAL A 468 11.45 28.24 21.56
CA VAL A 468 12.41 28.48 22.65
C VAL A 468 12.06 29.80 23.33
N SER A 469 11.92 29.78 24.66
CA SER A 469 11.65 31.00 25.45
C SER A 469 12.82 31.27 26.41
N LYS A 470 13.36 32.49 26.36
CA LYS A 470 14.42 33.00 27.25
C LYS A 470 13.90 34.18 28.07
N THR A 471 14.26 34.23 29.35
CA THR A 471 13.95 35.34 30.27
C THR A 471 15.25 36.04 30.64
N VAL A 472 15.33 37.36 30.46
CA VAL A 472 16.55 38.14 30.76
C VAL A 472 16.49 38.74 32.16
N ASP A 473 15.33 39.27 32.59
CA ASP A 473 15.19 40.07 33.81
C ASP A 473 14.06 39.61 34.77
N LEU A 474 13.48 38.43 34.55
CA LEU A 474 12.28 37.98 35.28
C LEU A 474 12.51 36.65 36.01
N THR A 475 12.00 36.54 37.23
CA THR A 475 11.98 35.27 37.96
C THR A 475 10.84 34.42 37.42
N ARG A 476 11.18 33.39 36.64
CA ARG A 476 10.24 32.44 36.05
C ARG A 476 9.56 31.62 37.16
N ILE A 477 8.25 31.78 37.35
CA ILE A 477 7.52 31.12 38.46
C ILE A 477 7.08 29.70 38.06
N SER A 478 6.58 29.53 36.84
CA SER A 478 6.22 28.21 36.29
C SER A 478 6.00 28.28 34.78
N ASN A 479 6.21 27.14 34.10
CA ASN A 479 5.65 26.90 32.78
C ASN A 479 4.45 25.98 32.95
N GLU A 480 3.33 26.30 32.30
CA GLU A 480 2.41 25.24 31.90
C GLU A 480 2.75 24.81 30.48
N LYS A 481 2.81 23.48 30.30
CA LYS A 481 3.38 22.80 29.13
C LYS A 481 2.81 23.32 27.83
N PHE A 482 3.68 23.50 26.82
CA PHE A 482 3.28 23.54 25.41
C PHE A 482 2.37 22.33 25.15
N LYS A 483 1.08 22.58 24.92
CA LYS A 483 0.18 21.55 24.43
C LYS A 483 0.01 21.80 22.94
N GLN A 484 0.51 20.87 22.14
CA GLN A 484 0.18 20.81 20.73
C GLN A 484 -1.33 20.61 20.66
N LYS A 485 -2.04 21.61 20.15
CA LYS A 485 -3.51 21.59 20.10
C LYS A 485 -3.96 20.79 18.87
N ASP A 486 -3.21 20.90 17.75
CA ASP A 486 -3.37 20.21 16.46
C ASP A 486 -2.07 20.34 15.61
N ASN A 487 -2.04 19.82 14.37
CA ASN A 487 -0.95 20.01 13.39
C ASN A 487 -0.70 21.48 12.97
N GLN A 488 -1.46 22.45 13.49
CA GLN A 488 -1.43 23.85 13.07
C GLN A 488 -1.22 24.85 14.22
N GLY A 489 -1.07 24.39 15.47
CA GLY A 489 -1.01 25.32 16.60
C GLY A 489 -0.44 24.79 17.90
N TYR A 490 0.27 25.66 18.60
CA TYR A 490 0.74 25.45 19.96
C TYR A 490 0.08 26.46 20.88
N SER A 491 -0.43 26.01 22.01
CA SER A 491 -0.79 26.91 23.11
C SER A 491 0.30 26.87 24.14
N TYR A 492 0.74 28.03 24.61
CA TYR A 492 1.67 28.12 25.72
C TYR A 492 1.27 29.25 26.68
N SER A 493 1.51 29.02 27.96
CA SER A 493 1.28 30.00 29.01
C SER A 493 2.56 30.20 29.81
N ILE A 494 2.93 31.47 29.99
CA ILE A 494 4.09 31.87 30.79
C ILE A 494 3.60 32.78 31.90
N ILE A 495 3.91 32.42 33.14
CA ILE A 495 3.66 33.24 34.32
C ILE A 495 4.99 33.85 34.77
N PHE A 496 5.06 35.16 34.82
CA PHE A 496 6.23 35.89 35.32
C PHE A 496 5.84 36.81 36.48
N GLU A 497 6.76 36.90 37.43
CA GLU A 497 6.65 37.80 38.57
C GLU A 497 7.30 39.12 38.22
N THR A 498 6.54 40.21 38.34
CA THR A 498 7.08 41.57 38.28
C THR A 498 7.14 42.11 39.70
N THR A 499 8.33 42.55 40.12
CA THR A 499 8.49 43.19 41.43
C THR A 499 8.19 44.66 41.25
N THR A 500 6.94 45.04 41.48
CA THR A 500 6.61 46.45 41.60
C THR A 500 7.11 46.92 42.95
N PHE A 501 8.32 47.49 42.99
CA PHE A 501 8.72 48.41 44.06
C PHE A 501 7.85 49.66 43.94
N SER A 502 6.59 49.49 44.33
CA SER A 502 5.60 50.54 44.35
C SER A 502 6.14 51.70 45.19
N THR A 503 5.85 52.90 44.70
CA THR A 503 5.91 54.21 45.37
C THR A 503 5.54 54.17 46.86
N ILE A 504 4.85 53.14 47.35
CA ILE A 504 4.65 52.84 48.76
C ILE A 504 5.95 52.76 49.58
N LEU A 505 7.08 52.25 49.08
CA LEU A 505 8.35 52.30 49.84
C LEU A 505 8.87 53.72 49.95
N ASN A 506 8.68 54.54 48.91
CA ASN A 506 8.95 55.98 48.97
C ASN A 506 7.95 56.67 49.91
N VAL A 507 6.68 56.26 49.95
CA VAL A 507 5.68 56.79 50.89
C VAL A 507 6.01 56.35 52.32
N PHE A 508 6.46 55.13 52.58
CA PHE A 508 6.92 54.69 53.89
C PHE A 508 8.27 55.32 54.29
N ALA A 509 9.17 55.57 53.34
CA ALA A 509 10.38 56.34 53.59
C ALA A 509 10.04 57.82 53.86
N THR A 510 9.03 58.38 53.19
CA THR A 510 8.57 59.75 53.40
C THR A 510 7.80 59.89 54.71
N ILE A 511 6.88 58.97 55.00
CA ILE A 511 6.17 58.88 56.29
C ILE A 511 7.17 58.60 57.42
N GLY A 512 8.13 57.70 57.20
CA GLY A 512 9.22 57.43 58.13
C GLY A 512 10.08 58.66 58.39
N ALA A 513 10.44 59.41 57.34
CA ALA A 513 11.15 60.68 57.47
C ALA A 513 10.31 61.74 58.21
N VAL A 514 9.02 61.83 57.94
CA VAL A 514 8.08 62.74 58.64
C VAL A 514 7.95 62.35 60.11
N ILE A 515 7.81 61.06 60.44
CA ILE A 515 7.77 60.57 61.82
C ILE A 515 9.08 60.86 62.53
N LEU A 516 10.22 60.70 61.85
CA LEU A 516 11.55 60.96 62.41
C LEU A 516 11.78 62.46 62.63
N ILE A 517 11.28 63.32 61.74
CA ILE A 517 11.24 64.78 61.90
C ILE A 517 10.35 65.16 63.09
N ILE A 518 9.14 64.62 63.20
CA ILE A 518 8.22 64.85 64.33
C ILE A 518 8.88 64.39 65.64
N PHE A 519 9.54 63.24 65.65
CA PHE A 519 10.26 62.73 66.82
C PHE A 519 11.45 63.64 67.20
N LEU A 520 12.20 64.15 66.22
CA LEU A 520 13.28 65.12 66.47
C LEU A 520 12.73 66.46 67.00
N ILE A 521 11.60 66.94 66.48
CA ILE A 521 10.90 68.14 66.97
C ILE A 521 10.43 67.92 68.42
N PHE A 522 9.77 66.80 68.72
CA PHE A 522 9.34 66.46 70.08
C PHE A 522 10.51 66.31 71.04
N ARG A 523 11.61 65.69 70.61
CA ARG A 523 12.85 65.56 71.40
C ARG A 523 13.53 66.92 71.61
N HIS A 524 13.40 67.86 70.68
CA HIS A 524 13.93 69.21 70.83
C HIS A 524 13.06 70.04 71.78
N LEU A 525 11.73 69.92 71.67
CA LEU A 525 10.76 70.53 72.56
C LEU A 525 10.85 69.98 73.99
N SER A 526 11.08 68.67 74.18
CA SER A 526 11.25 68.09 75.52
C SER A 526 12.55 68.48 76.23
N LYS A 527 13.48 69.15 75.53
CA LYS A 527 14.71 69.71 76.11
C LYS A 527 14.63 71.21 76.37
N GLY A 528 13.60 71.88 75.87
CA GLY A 528 13.31 73.28 76.17
C GLY A 528 12.25 73.37 77.26
N ASN A 529 12.64 73.81 78.46
CA ASN A 529 11.69 74.24 79.48
C ASN A 529 10.83 75.39 78.94
N ILE A 530 9.63 75.10 78.44
CA ILE A 530 8.60 76.10 78.21
C ILE A 530 7.55 75.90 79.30
N LYS A 531 7.61 76.74 80.32
CA LYS A 531 6.50 76.97 81.25
C LYS A 531 5.36 77.60 80.45
N LEU A 532 4.23 76.92 80.39
CA LEU A 532 2.96 77.53 79.98
C LEU A 532 2.38 78.25 81.20
N ASP A 533 2.47 79.58 81.19
CA ASP A 533 1.69 80.44 82.08
C ASP A 533 0.23 80.45 81.63
N ASN A 534 -0.66 80.22 82.59
CA ASN A 534 -2.07 80.49 82.51
C ASN A 534 -2.27 82.00 82.60
N ASP A 535 -2.91 82.62 81.61
CA ASP A 535 -3.89 83.66 81.87
C ASP A 535 -4.67 84.07 80.62
N VAL A 536 -5.86 84.61 80.90
CA VAL A 536 -6.80 85.39 80.07
C VAL A 536 -8.13 84.71 79.72
N LYS A 537 -9.15 85.33 80.31
CA LYS A 537 -10.60 85.11 80.36
C LYS A 537 -11.35 85.60 79.11
N MET A 538 -12.62 85.14 79.03
CA MET A 538 -13.83 85.83 78.50
C MET A 538 -13.86 86.06 76.97
N ASP A 539 -14.96 85.87 76.22
CA ASP A 539 -16.39 85.98 76.51
C ASP A 539 -17.27 85.07 75.64
N ALA A 540 -18.51 84.91 76.12
CA ALA A 540 -19.62 84.19 75.50
C ALA A 540 -20.24 84.92 74.29
N GLU A 541 -20.84 84.18 73.35
CA GLU A 541 -22.29 84.24 73.04
C GLU A 541 -22.70 83.41 71.80
N ASN A 542 -23.79 82.64 72.00
CA ASN A 542 -24.88 82.32 71.07
C ASN A 542 -24.60 81.85 69.62
N THR A 543 -25.04 80.63 69.27
CA THR A 543 -26.41 80.41 68.75
C THR A 543 -26.80 78.93 68.61
N GLU A 544 -28.06 78.67 68.92
CA GLU A 544 -28.81 77.42 68.85
C GLU A 544 -29.14 76.91 67.42
N LYS A 545 -29.30 75.57 67.33
CA LYS A 545 -30.32 74.77 66.60
C LYS A 545 -30.69 75.10 65.14
N LYS A 546 -30.51 74.10 64.28
CA LYS A 546 -31.44 73.54 63.25
C LYS A 546 -30.62 72.60 62.35
N ASP A 547 -31.09 71.51 61.74
CA ASP A 547 -32.42 70.96 61.57
C ASP A 547 -32.26 69.47 61.19
N LYS A 548 -33.26 68.66 61.53
CA LYS A 548 -33.42 67.29 61.04
C LYS A 548 -34.28 67.33 59.77
N SER A 549 -33.98 66.40 58.87
CA SER A 549 -34.90 65.81 57.87
C SER A 549 -35.20 66.62 56.60
N LYS A 550 -34.93 66.01 55.44
CA LYS A 550 -36.00 65.56 54.53
C LYS A 550 -35.48 64.62 53.43
N ARG A 551 -36.27 63.55 53.28
CA ARG A 551 -36.37 62.58 52.17
C ARG A 551 -36.32 63.20 50.77
N LYS A 552 -35.83 62.43 49.78
CA LYS A 552 -36.66 61.83 48.70
C LYS A 552 -35.82 60.96 47.73
N THR A 553 -36.25 59.70 47.60
CA THR A 553 -36.56 58.93 46.35
C THR A 553 -36.45 59.72 45.03
N LEU A 554 -36.01 59.19 43.89
CA LEU A 554 -36.37 57.96 43.14
C LEU A 554 -35.30 57.68 42.05
N ASP A 555 -35.35 56.45 41.54
CA ASP A 555 -34.76 55.86 40.30
C ASP A 555 -33.27 55.50 40.24
#